data_AF-A0A7C1APL2-F1
#
_entry.id   AF-A0A7C1APL2-F1
#
_cell.length_a   1.000
_cell.length_b   1.000
_cell.length_c   1.000
_cell.angle_alpha   90.00
_cell.angle_beta   90.00
_cell.angle_gamma   90.00
#
_symmetry.space_group_name_H-M   'P 1'
#
loop_
_entity.id
_entity.type
_entity.pdbx_description
1 polymer ?
#
loop_
_entity_poly.entity_id
_entity_poly.type
_entity_poly.pdbx_seq_one_letter_code
_entity_poly.pdbx_strand_id
1 'polypeptide(L)'
;MRADGKGRVPGVEVLIATATIKDCIVDPDKTQIIPDMIAQGKLHYGMQTFDQSLLDLFETGLITYEEAVMKATNPDDFALKVKGIQSTSDMAMEEINNTDKDNDIEIERFGQ
;
A
#
# COMPACT_ATOMS: atom_id res chain seq x y z
N MET A 1 -6.70 19.57 -4.47
CA MET A 1 -8.00 19.91 -5.07
C MET A 1 -8.23 19.03 -6.28
N ARG A 2 -9.46 18.98 -6.83
CA ARG A 2 -9.67 18.33 -8.14
C ARG A 2 -8.93 19.10 -9.23
N ALA A 3 -8.43 18.41 -10.25
CA ALA A 3 -7.71 19.02 -11.38
C ALA A 3 -8.56 20.03 -12.16
N ASP A 4 -9.88 19.83 -12.19
CA ASP A 4 -10.86 20.74 -12.80
C ASP A 4 -11.10 22.04 -11.99
N GLY A 5 -10.48 22.17 -10.81
CA GLY A 5 -10.68 23.29 -9.88
C GLY A 5 -12.07 23.33 -9.22
N LYS A 6 -12.94 22.36 -9.50
CA LYS A 6 -14.33 22.33 -9.03
C LYS A 6 -14.50 21.30 -7.92
N GLY A 7 -14.09 21.70 -6.72
CA GLY A 7 -14.30 20.94 -5.49
C GLY A 7 -13.10 20.10 -5.09
N ARG A 8 -13.37 19.04 -4.33
CA ARG A 8 -12.35 18.20 -3.70
C ARG A 8 -12.63 16.73 -3.99
N VAL A 9 -11.57 15.94 -4.02
CA VAL A 9 -11.61 14.48 -4.07
C VAL A 9 -10.84 13.96 -2.86
N PRO A 10 -11.35 12.94 -2.15
CA PRO A 10 -10.66 12.40 -0.99
C PRO A 10 -9.48 11.52 -1.44
N GLY A 11 -8.27 11.83 -0.97
CA GLY A 11 -7.20 10.85 -0.83
C GLY A 11 -7.33 10.19 0.54
N VAL A 12 -7.20 8.87 0.62
CA VAL A 12 -7.42 8.12 1.86
C VAL A 12 -6.39 7.03 2.05
N GLU A 13 -6.02 6.79 3.30
CA GLU A 13 -5.32 5.58 3.72
C GLU A 13 -6.33 4.59 4.28
N VAL A 14 -6.19 3.31 3.94
CA VAL A 14 -7.11 2.24 4.37
C VAL A 14 -6.32 1.09 4.96
N LEU A 15 -6.56 0.80 6.23
CA LEU A 15 -6.05 -0.37 6.94
C LEU A 15 -7.21 -1.27 7.36
N ILE A 16 -7.09 -2.57 7.09
CA ILE A 16 -8.04 -3.58 7.56
C ILE A 16 -7.41 -4.37 8.70
N ALA A 17 -8.14 -4.55 9.80
CA ALA A 17 -7.68 -5.25 10.99
C ALA A 17 -7.62 -6.78 10.80
N THR A 18 -6.73 -7.26 9.94
CA THR A 18 -6.39 -8.68 9.75
C THR A 18 -5.73 -9.26 11.00
N ALA A 19 -5.56 -10.58 11.07
CA ALA A 19 -4.84 -11.22 12.18
C ALA A 19 -3.42 -10.66 12.33
N THR A 20 -2.67 -10.61 11.23
CA THR A 20 -1.31 -10.05 11.18
C THR A 20 -1.25 -8.60 11.67
N ILE A 21 -2.18 -7.75 11.24
CA ILE A 21 -2.22 -6.35 11.71
C ILE A 21 -2.51 -6.26 13.19
N LYS A 22 -3.44 -7.09 13.72
CA LYS A 22 -3.71 -7.13 15.16
C LYS A 22 -2.47 -7.55 15.95
N ASP A 23 -1.74 -8.54 15.47
CA ASP A 23 -0.49 -8.97 16.10
C ASP A 23 0.57 -7.85 16.07
N CYS A 24 0.66 -7.11 14.97
CA CYS A 24 1.55 -5.95 14.85
C CYS A 24 1.17 -4.79 15.80
N ILE A 25 -0.11 -4.64 16.13
CA ILE A 25 -0.61 -3.64 17.08
C ILE A 25 -0.29 -4.06 18.53
N VAL A 26 -0.34 -5.36 18.83
CA VAL A 26 -0.07 -5.89 20.18
C VAL A 26 1.41 -5.86 20.51
N ASP A 27 2.27 -6.16 19.53
CA ASP A 27 3.72 -6.20 19.68
C ASP A 27 4.35 -4.86 19.23
N PRO A 28 4.89 -4.04 20.16
CA PRO A 28 5.48 -2.74 19.83
C PRO A 28 6.63 -2.82 18.83
N ASP A 29 7.38 -3.94 18.82
CA ASP A 29 8.51 -4.12 17.91
C ASP A 29 8.04 -4.35 16.46
N LYS A 30 6.78 -4.77 16.27
CA LYS A 30 6.13 -4.97 14.97
C LYS A 30 5.23 -3.81 14.54
N THR A 31 4.96 -2.84 15.40
CA THR A 31 4.12 -1.69 15.01
C THR A 31 4.71 -0.93 13.81
N GLN A 32 6.04 -0.86 13.72
CA GLN A 32 6.74 -0.17 12.63
C GLN A 32 6.54 -0.77 11.23
N ILE A 33 6.13 -2.05 11.13
CA ILE A 33 5.93 -2.71 9.82
C ILE A 33 4.49 -2.56 9.28
N ILE A 34 3.59 -1.94 10.05
CA ILE A 34 2.19 -1.73 9.65
C ILE A 34 2.06 -0.94 8.33
N PRO A 35 2.81 0.16 8.08
CA PRO A 35 2.73 0.88 6.82
C PRO A 35 3.03 0.00 5.59
N ASP A 36 4.00 -0.90 5.71
CA ASP A 36 4.37 -1.83 4.64
C ASP A 36 3.24 -2.85 4.41
N MET A 37 2.64 -3.36 5.49
CA MET A 37 1.50 -4.27 5.42
C MET A 37 0.28 -3.63 4.74
N ILE A 38 0.04 -2.33 4.96
CA ILE A 38 -1.00 -1.57 4.26
C ILE A 38 -0.69 -1.52 2.75
N ALA A 39 0.54 -1.20 2.38
CA ALA A 39 0.95 -1.06 0.98
C ALA A 39 0.78 -2.38 0.21
N GLN A 40 1.16 -3.50 0.83
CA GLN A 40 1.06 -4.85 0.28
C GLN A 40 -0.38 -5.36 0.26
N GLY A 41 -1.19 -4.95 1.23
CA GLY A 41 -2.59 -5.35 1.36
C GLY A 41 -3.51 -4.81 0.26
N LYS A 42 -3.01 -3.99 -0.68
CA LYS A 42 -3.81 -3.36 -1.73
C LYS A 42 -4.56 -4.36 -2.60
N LEU A 43 -3.88 -5.38 -3.10
CA LEU A 43 -4.51 -6.35 -4.00
C LEU A 43 -5.44 -7.32 -3.27
N HIS A 44 -5.03 -7.82 -2.10
CA HIS A 44 -5.70 -8.94 -1.43
C HIS A 44 -6.76 -8.51 -0.40
N TYR A 45 -6.56 -7.38 0.25
CA TYR A 45 -7.40 -6.90 1.35
C TYR A 45 -8.05 -5.55 1.05
N GLY A 46 -7.79 -4.96 -0.12
CA GLY A 46 -8.28 -3.63 -0.47
C GLY A 46 -7.72 -2.52 0.44
N MET A 47 -6.55 -2.76 1.05
CA MET A 47 -5.83 -1.73 1.78
C MET A 47 -5.21 -0.72 0.81
N GLN A 48 -4.72 0.40 1.30
CA GLN A 48 -3.90 1.30 0.50
C GLN A 48 -3.23 2.30 1.41
N THR A 49 -1.98 2.66 1.11
CA THR A 49 -1.34 3.80 1.75
C THR A 49 -1.92 5.10 1.19
N PHE A 50 -1.74 6.19 1.92
CA PHE A 50 -2.14 7.50 1.40
C PHE A 50 -1.48 7.84 0.06
N ASP A 51 -0.19 7.52 -0.11
CA ASP A 51 0.56 7.81 -1.33
C ASP A 51 0.09 6.94 -2.51
N GLN A 52 -0.31 5.69 -2.26
CA GLN A 52 -0.97 4.86 -3.28
C GLN A 52 -2.32 5.45 -3.71
N SER A 53 -3.09 6.00 -2.78
CA SER A 53 -4.35 6.69 -3.10
C SER A 53 -4.11 7.94 -3.94
N LEU A 54 -3.10 8.74 -3.61
CA LEU A 54 -2.72 9.91 -4.42
C LEU A 54 -2.24 9.53 -5.82
N LEU A 55 -1.51 8.42 -5.96
CA LEU A 55 -1.03 7.93 -7.24
C LEU A 55 -2.22 7.55 -8.13
N ASP A 56 -3.17 6.77 -7.61
CA ASP A 56 -4.39 6.39 -8.34
C ASP A 56 -5.21 7.62 -8.76
N LEU A 57 -5.34 8.62 -7.88
CA LEU A 57 -6.04 9.88 -8.18
C LEU A 57 -5.33 10.71 -9.26
N PHE A 58 -4.00 10.69 -9.28
CA PHE A 58 -3.20 11.37 -10.29
C PHE A 58 -3.28 10.65 -11.64
N GLU A 59 -3.12 9.32 -11.66
CA GLU A 59 -3.18 8.50 -12.87
C GLU A 59 -4.55 8.56 -13.54
N THR A 60 -5.63 8.68 -12.75
CA THR A 60 -6.99 8.88 -13.26
C THR A 60 -7.30 10.33 -13.65
N GLY A 61 -6.36 11.25 -13.48
CA GLY A 61 -6.50 12.67 -13.83
C GLY A 61 -7.43 13.47 -12.90
N LEU A 62 -7.75 12.94 -11.72
CA LEU A 62 -8.62 13.62 -10.75
C LEU A 62 -7.91 14.73 -9.99
N ILE A 63 -6.59 14.67 -9.83
CA ILE A 63 -5.75 15.71 -9.23
C ILE A 63 -4.54 16.01 -10.13
N THR A 64 -3.93 17.19 -9.98
CA THR A 64 -2.70 17.53 -10.73
C THR A 64 -1.48 16.92 -10.07
N TYR A 65 -0.37 16.83 -10.81
CA TYR A 65 0.91 16.37 -10.27
C TYR A 65 1.37 17.24 -9.09
N GLU A 66 1.25 18.55 -9.22
CA GLU A 66 1.65 19.51 -8.19
C GLU A 66 0.84 19.31 -6.91
N GLU A 67 -0.46 19.05 -7.04
CA GLU A 67 -1.30 18.73 -5.89
C GLU A 67 -0.89 17.40 -5.26
N ALA A 68 -0.64 16.36 -6.07
CA ALA A 68 -0.27 15.05 -5.58
C ALA A 68 1.06 15.09 -4.80
N VAL A 69 2.11 15.69 -5.38
CA VAL A 69 3.43 15.84 -4.74
C VAL A 69 3.36 16.71 -3.48
N MET A 70 2.57 17.78 -3.50
CA MET A 70 2.39 18.65 -2.33
C MET A 70 1.74 17.92 -1.15
N LYS A 71 0.94 16.88 -1.42
CA LYS A 71 0.21 16.12 -0.39
C LYS A 71 0.88 14.80 -0.03
N ALA A 72 1.75 14.26 -0.87
CA ALA A 72 2.43 13.00 -0.63
C ALA A 72 3.18 12.99 0.72
N THR A 73 3.14 11.84 1.38
CA THR A 73 3.85 11.57 2.63
C THR A 73 5.36 11.60 2.38
N ASN A 74 5.79 11.03 1.25
CA ASN A 74 7.15 11.14 0.74
C ASN A 74 7.15 11.68 -0.70
N PRO A 75 7.33 13.01 -0.89
CA PRO A 75 7.29 13.64 -2.21
C PRO A 75 8.32 13.09 -3.21
N ASP A 76 9.53 12.76 -2.74
CA ASP A 76 10.60 12.25 -3.61
C ASP A 76 10.28 10.84 -4.11
N ASP A 77 9.85 9.96 -3.20
CA ASP A 77 9.43 8.59 -3.55
C ASP A 77 8.19 8.61 -4.46
N PHE A 78 7.22 9.48 -4.17
CA PHE A 78 6.05 9.67 -5.03
C PHE A 78 6.45 10.11 -6.45
N ALA A 79 7.39 11.04 -6.57
CA ALA A 79 7.88 11.50 -7.87
C ALA A 79 8.62 10.40 -8.66
N LEU A 80 9.28 9.47 -7.97
CA LEU A 80 9.88 8.29 -8.59
C LEU A 80 8.80 7.31 -9.08
N LYS A 81 7.79 7.03 -8.24
CA LYS A 81 6.65 6.16 -8.57
C LYS A 81 5.86 6.66 -9.77
N VAL A 82 5.60 7.96 -9.84
CA VAL A 82 4.97 8.60 -11.02
C VAL A 82 5.77 8.39 -12.32
N LYS A 83 7.10 8.28 -12.23
CA LYS A 83 7.98 8.00 -13.38
C LYS A 83 8.10 6.51 -13.69
N GLY A 84 7.35 5.65 -12.99
CA GLY A 84 7.42 4.19 -13.13
C GLY A 84 8.66 3.57 -12.50
N ILE A 85 9.37 4.30 -11.61
CA ILE A 85 10.54 3.79 -10.91
C ILE A 85 10.07 3.23 -9.56
N GLN A 86 10.15 1.91 -9.42
CA GLN A 86 9.96 1.25 -8.13
C GLN A 86 11.28 1.28 -7.33
N SER A 87 11.18 1.48 -6.02
CA SER A 87 12.36 1.41 -5.16
C SER A 87 12.84 -0.03 -5.03
N THR A 88 14.14 -0.22 -4.74
CA THR A 88 14.68 -1.56 -4.46
C THR A 88 14.01 -2.21 -3.26
N SER A 89 13.54 -1.40 -2.31
CA SER A 89 12.77 -1.80 -1.15
C SER A 89 11.42 -2.39 -1.57
N ASP A 90 10.71 -1.70 -2.46
CA ASP A 90 9.42 -2.16 -2.99
C ASP A 90 9.57 -3.49 -3.73
N MET A 91 10.60 -3.60 -4.60
CA MET A 91 10.89 -4.84 -5.34
C MET A 91 11.26 -6.02 -4.43
N ALA A 92 12.17 -5.81 -3.47
CA ALA A 92 12.58 -6.88 -2.54
C ALA A 92 11.40 -7.36 -1.67
N MET A 93 10.49 -6.46 -1.32
CA MET A 93 9.32 -6.78 -0.50
C MET A 93 8.23 -7.50 -1.31
N GLU A 94 8.05 -7.19 -2.60
CA GLU A 94 7.18 -7.95 -3.50
C GLU A 94 7.66 -9.41 -3.68
N GLU A 95 8.98 -9.63 -3.75
CA GLU A 95 9.57 -10.97 -3.84
C GLU A 95 9.31 -11.80 -2.58
N ILE A 96 9.52 -11.24 -1.38
CA ILE A 96 9.28 -11.93 -0.10
C ILE A 96 7.81 -12.37 0.03
N ASN A 97 6.87 -11.52 -0.36
CA ASN A 97 5.44 -11.84 -0.32
C ASN A 97 5.02 -12.94 -1.31
N ASN A 98 5.69 -13.05 -2.46
CA ASN A 98 5.44 -14.15 -3.39
C ASN A 98 5.99 -15.47 -2.84
N THR A 99 7.10 -15.45 -2.09
CA THR A 99 7.61 -16.66 -1.41
C THR A 99 6.74 -17.12 -0.24
N ASP A 100 6.07 -16.21 0.47
CA ASP A 100 5.14 -16.59 1.56
C ASP A 100 3.83 -17.21 1.02
N LYS A 101 3.38 -16.80 -0.18
CA LYS A 101 2.20 -17.41 -0.85
C LYS A 101 2.41 -18.87 -1.26
N ASP A 102 3.65 -19.28 -1.55
CA ASP A 102 3.97 -20.67 -1.91
C ASP A 102 4.05 -21.62 -0.70
N ASN A 103 4.05 -21.09 0.54
CA ASN A 103 4.15 -21.90 1.76
C ASN A 103 2.80 -22.26 2.40
N ASP A 104 1.66 -21.86 1.82
CA ASP A 104 0.33 -22.23 2.30
C ASP A 104 -0.26 -23.45 1.54
N ILE A 105 -0.04 -24.62 2.18
CA ILE A 105 -0.87 -25.85 2.25
C ILE A 105 -0.53 -27.03 1.31
N GLU A 106 -0.01 -28.10 1.93
CA GLU A 106 -0.57 -29.45 1.76
C GLU A 106 -0.85 -30.05 3.17
N ILE A 107 -2.07 -29.85 3.70
CA ILE A 107 -2.53 -30.55 4.90
C ILE A 107 -3.15 -31.87 4.43
N GLU A 108 -2.36 -32.94 4.44
CA GLU A 108 -2.90 -34.29 4.27
C GLU A 108 -3.81 -34.62 5.46
N ARG A 109 -5.13 -34.54 5.23
CA ARG A 109 -6.12 -35.11 6.15
C ARG A 109 -6.05 -36.63 6.05
N PHE A 110 -5.20 -37.27 6.86
CA PHE A 110 -5.31 -38.70 7.10
C PHE A 110 -6.47 -38.96 8.07
N GLY A 111 -7.61 -39.34 7.50
CA GLY A 111 -8.64 -40.06 8.25
C GLY A 111 -8.30 -41.54 8.32
N GLN A 112 -8.13 -42.05 9.54
CA GLN A 112 -8.52 -43.39 9.98
C GLN A 112 -8.86 -43.36 11.47
#